data_AF-A0A7U9XF95-F1
#
_entry.id   AF-A0A7U9XF95-F1
#
_cell.length_a   1.000
_cell.length_b   1.000
_cell.length_c   1.000
_cell.angle_alpha   90.00
_cell.angle_beta   90.00
_cell.angle_gamma   90.00
#
_symmetry.space_group_name_H-M   'P 1'
#
loop_
_entity.id
_entity.type
_entity.pdbx_description
1 polymer ?
#
loop_
_entity_poly.entity_id
_entity_poly.type
_entity_poly.pdbx_seq_one_letter_code
_entity_poly.pdbx_strand_id
1 'polypeptide(L)'
;MEKKQTDSVQNRFTAYLMAAVANKRISYFEQRNRYKEREYIQVDLLEKNHVDFEAQYRTYLAEQALLAYFGYGDSLECMSEIDSIQLVKCINRLKERERRILFSRVFGELDFTELGEKFGMEPKQAEMAYYYIIRKLRKGMGVRRDEF
;
A
#
# COMPACT_ATOMS: atom_id res chain seq x y z
N MET A 1 56.02 57.56 -26.73
CA MET A 1 55.84 56.53 -25.67
C MET A 1 54.38 56.36 -25.25
N GLU A 2 53.50 57.36 -25.44
CA GLU A 2 52.10 57.34 -24.99
C GLU A 2 51.19 56.29 -25.64
N LYS A 3 51.30 56.03 -26.96
CA LYS A 3 50.46 55.02 -27.66
C LYS A 3 50.59 53.59 -27.10
N LYS A 4 51.79 53.17 -26.71
CA LYS A 4 52.03 51.84 -26.11
C LYS A 4 51.40 51.70 -24.72
N GLN A 5 51.30 52.79 -23.95
CA GLN A 5 50.65 52.76 -22.64
C GLN A 5 49.12 52.72 -22.77
N THR A 6 48.55 53.42 -23.76
CA THR A 6 47.11 53.38 -24.06
C THR A 6 46.68 51.98 -24.53
N ASP A 7 47.46 51.35 -25.42
CA ASP A 7 47.23 49.96 -25.83
C ASP A 7 47.35 48.97 -24.65
N SER A 8 48.27 49.20 -23.71
CA SER A 8 48.43 48.36 -22.51
C SER A 8 47.24 48.45 -21.55
N VAL A 9 46.71 49.66 -21.33
CA VAL A 9 45.53 49.90 -20.50
C VAL A 9 44.28 49.32 -21.17
N GLN A 10 44.12 49.50 -22.48
CA GLN A 10 43.02 48.93 -23.25
C GLN A 10 43.05 47.40 -23.24
N ASN A 11 44.22 46.79 -23.35
CA ASN A 11 44.39 45.34 -23.25
C ASN A 11 44.05 44.81 -21.85
N ARG A 12 44.43 45.53 -20.79
CA ARG A 12 44.07 45.17 -19.40
C ARG A 12 42.57 45.31 -19.15
N PHE A 13 41.95 46.38 -19.64
CA PHE A 13 40.50 46.56 -19.56
C PHE A 13 39.76 45.45 -20.31
N THR A 14 40.22 45.11 -21.51
CA THR A 14 39.62 44.04 -22.32
C THR A 14 39.75 42.68 -21.64
N ALA A 15 40.94 42.37 -21.08
CA ALA A 15 41.15 41.13 -20.32
C ALA A 15 40.25 41.05 -19.09
N TYR A 16 40.13 42.15 -18.35
CA TYR A 16 39.25 42.23 -17.18
C TYR A 16 37.77 42.06 -17.57
N LEU A 17 37.33 42.72 -18.63
CA LEU A 17 35.96 42.62 -19.14
C LEU A 17 35.65 41.19 -19.59
N MET A 18 36.56 40.54 -20.32
CA MET A 18 36.42 39.13 -20.71
C MET A 18 36.31 38.21 -19.50
N ALA A 19 37.13 38.42 -18.47
CA ALA A 19 37.07 37.65 -17.23
C ALA A 19 35.75 37.90 -16.48
N ALA A 20 35.29 39.14 -16.39
CA ALA A 20 34.02 39.48 -15.75
C ALA A 20 32.82 38.84 -16.46
N VAL A 21 32.81 38.86 -17.80
CA VAL A 21 31.77 38.20 -18.62
C VAL A 21 31.81 36.68 -18.44
N ALA A 22 32.99 36.07 -18.42
CA ALA A 22 33.15 34.64 -18.18
C ALA A 22 32.64 34.25 -16.79
N ASN A 23 33.02 35.00 -15.75
CA ASN A 23 32.55 34.78 -14.38
C ASN A 23 31.04 34.96 -14.26
N LYS A 24 30.46 35.97 -14.93
CA LYS A 24 29.01 36.18 -14.92
C LYS A 24 28.27 35.05 -15.62
N ARG A 25 28.82 34.50 -16.71
CA ARG A 25 28.28 33.30 -17.37
C ARG A 25 28.32 32.09 -16.46
N ILE A 26 29.45 31.83 -15.80
CA ILE A 26 29.60 30.72 -14.84
C ILE A 26 28.55 30.85 -13.73
N SER A 27 28.46 32.01 -13.09
CA SER A 27 27.48 32.29 -12.04
C SER A 27 26.03 32.10 -12.52
N TYR A 28 25.72 32.53 -13.75
CA TYR A 28 24.40 32.31 -14.35
C TYR A 28 24.11 30.81 -14.56
N PHE A 29 25.07 30.06 -15.10
CA PHE A 29 24.92 28.61 -15.30
C PHE A 29 24.79 27.87 -13.97
N GLU A 30 25.57 28.22 -12.94
CA GLU A 30 25.45 27.66 -11.60
C GLU A 30 24.08 27.93 -10.97
N GLN A 31 23.58 29.16 -11.10
CA GLN A 31 22.26 29.51 -10.57
C GLN A 31 21.16 28.77 -11.31
N ARG A 32 21.24 28.69 -12.64
CA ARG A 32 20.31 27.90 -13.45
C ARG A 32 20.36 26.41 -13.11
N ASN A 33 21.56 25.85 -12.88
CA ASN A 33 21.72 24.45 -12.49
C ASN A 33 21.14 24.19 -11.08
N ARG A 34 21.33 25.11 -10.12
CA ARG A 34 20.70 25.03 -8.80
C ARG A 34 19.17 25.02 -8.88
N TYR A 35 18.56 25.79 -9.79
CA TYR A 35 17.11 25.72 -10.02
C TYR A 35 16.70 24.38 -10.62
N LYS A 36 17.43 23.89 -11.64
CA LYS A 36 17.16 22.60 -12.27
C LYS A 36 17.31 21.41 -11.30
N GLU A 37 18.29 21.45 -10.42
CA GLU A 37 18.48 20.41 -9.39
C GLU A 37 17.30 20.39 -8.41
N ARG A 38 16.77 21.55 -8.01
CA ARG A 38 15.57 21.62 -7.16
C ARG A 38 14.32 21.12 -7.86
N GLU A 39 14.15 21.44 -9.15
CA GLU A 39 13.04 20.91 -9.97
C GLU A 39 13.13 19.39 -10.16
N TYR A 40 14.33 18.85 -10.44
CA TYR A 40 14.55 17.40 -10.57
C TYR A 40 14.30 16.64 -9.26
N ILE A 41 14.72 17.21 -8.12
CA ILE A 41 14.42 16.65 -6.79
C ILE A 41 12.90 16.62 -6.57
N GLN A 42 12.15 17.63 -7.01
CA GLN A 42 10.68 17.60 -6.93
C GLN A 42 10.05 16.52 -7.80
N VAL A 43 10.54 16.31 -9.02
CA VAL A 43 10.04 15.25 -9.93
C VAL A 43 10.31 13.85 -9.37
N ASP A 44 11.52 13.59 -8.85
CA ASP A 44 11.91 12.31 -8.24
C ASP A 44 11.20 12.06 -6.88
N LEU A 45 10.85 13.11 -6.13
CA LEU A 45 9.98 13.00 -4.94
C LEU A 45 8.50 12.79 -5.29
N LEU A 46 8.01 13.33 -6.41
CA LEU A 46 6.66 13.04 -6.91
C LEU A 46 6.56 11.58 -7.39
N GLU A 47 7.59 11.10 -8.11
CA GLU A 47 7.65 9.72 -8.60
C GLU A 47 7.78 8.70 -7.45
N LYS A 48 8.43 9.05 -6.33
CA LYS A 48 8.54 8.19 -5.13
C LYS A 48 7.33 8.23 -4.18
N ASN A 49 6.46 9.22 -4.28
CA ASN A 49 5.22 9.29 -3.48
C ASN A 49 3.97 8.83 -4.25
N HIS A 50 4.05 8.75 -5.58
CA HIS A 50 3.10 7.95 -6.37
C HIS A 50 3.57 6.50 -6.37
N VAL A 51 3.29 5.81 -5.27
CA VAL A 51 3.02 4.38 -5.37
C VAL A 51 1.88 4.27 -6.38
N ASP A 52 2.24 3.87 -7.60
CA ASP A 52 1.40 3.96 -8.80
C ASP A 52 0.02 3.40 -8.48
N PHE A 53 -0.97 4.31 -8.38
CA PHE A 53 -2.33 3.95 -8.04
C PHE A 53 -2.82 2.87 -9.01
N GLU A 54 -2.39 2.93 -10.27
CA GLU A 54 -2.70 1.94 -11.27
C GLU A 54 -2.07 0.58 -10.93
N ALA A 55 -0.80 0.53 -10.52
CA ALA A 55 -0.17 -0.72 -10.09
C ALA A 55 -0.82 -1.33 -8.84
N GLN A 56 -1.20 -0.49 -7.86
CA GLN A 56 -1.91 -0.95 -6.67
C GLN A 56 -3.33 -1.42 -7.00
N TYR A 57 -4.05 -0.67 -7.83
CA TYR A 57 -5.39 -1.00 -8.28
C TYR A 57 -5.41 -2.28 -9.11
N ARG A 58 -4.40 -2.49 -9.97
CA ARG A 58 -4.24 -3.74 -10.72
C ARG A 58 -3.89 -4.92 -9.82
N THR A 59 -3.07 -4.71 -8.79
CA THR A 59 -2.80 -5.74 -7.77
C THR A 59 -4.07 -6.10 -7.01
N TYR A 60 -4.82 -5.09 -6.55
CA TYR A 60 -6.10 -5.27 -5.88
C TYR A 60 -7.09 -6.05 -6.76
N LEU A 61 -7.29 -5.64 -8.02
CA LEU A 61 -8.18 -6.35 -8.95
C LEU A 61 -7.74 -7.80 -9.20
N ALA A 62 -6.43 -8.05 -9.29
CA ALA A 62 -5.90 -9.40 -9.45
C ALA A 62 -6.16 -10.27 -8.21
N GLU A 63 -6.00 -9.71 -7.00
CA GLU A 63 -6.33 -10.39 -5.75
C GLU A 63 -7.83 -10.67 -5.65
N GLN A 64 -8.69 -9.70 -5.98
CA GLN A 64 -10.14 -9.86 -6.03
C GLN A 64 -10.56 -10.95 -7.01
N ALA A 65 -9.99 -10.97 -8.22
CA ALA A 65 -10.26 -11.98 -9.24
C ALA A 65 -9.78 -13.37 -8.81
N LEU A 66 -8.63 -13.46 -8.14
CA LEU A 66 -8.10 -14.71 -7.59
C LEU A 66 -9.03 -15.26 -6.50
N LEU A 67 -9.56 -14.38 -5.65
CA LEU A 67 -10.48 -14.73 -4.57
C LEU A 67 -11.84 -15.19 -5.11
N ALA A 68 -12.35 -14.53 -6.16
CA ALA A 68 -13.52 -14.99 -6.91
C ALA A 68 -13.27 -16.37 -7.56
N TYR A 69 -12.10 -16.57 -8.18
CA TYR A 69 -11.71 -17.84 -8.81
C TYR A 69 -11.65 -19.01 -7.82
N PHE A 70 -11.22 -18.76 -6.58
CA PHE A 70 -11.22 -19.77 -5.51
C PHE A 70 -12.56 -19.93 -4.77
N GLY A 71 -13.64 -19.28 -5.25
CA GLY A 71 -14.99 -19.41 -4.69
C GLY A 71 -15.28 -18.53 -3.48
N TYR A 72 -14.48 -17.47 -3.25
CA TYR A 72 -14.65 -16.49 -2.17
C TYR A 72 -15.23 -15.15 -2.64
N GLY A 73 -15.63 -15.03 -3.90
CA GLY A 73 -16.08 -13.77 -4.52
C GLY A 73 -17.27 -13.10 -3.83
N ASP A 74 -18.14 -13.89 -3.18
CA ASP A 74 -19.30 -13.37 -2.44
C ASP A 74 -19.00 -13.10 -0.95
N SER A 75 -17.84 -13.52 -0.42
CA SER A 75 -17.52 -13.45 1.03
C SER A 75 -16.44 -12.42 1.38
N LEU A 76 -16.00 -11.63 0.41
CA LEU A 76 -14.74 -10.90 0.55
C LEU A 76 -14.88 -9.50 1.17
N GLU A 77 -16.04 -8.84 1.07
CA GLU A 77 -16.30 -7.58 1.80
C GLU A 77 -16.07 -7.75 3.32
N CYS A 78 -16.29 -8.96 3.83
CA CYS A 78 -16.08 -9.30 5.23
C CYS A 78 -14.60 -9.54 5.60
N MET A 79 -13.73 -9.87 4.64
CA MET A 79 -12.33 -10.20 4.91
C MET A 79 -11.45 -8.96 5.04
N SER A 80 -11.82 -7.85 4.39
CA SER A 80 -11.14 -6.55 4.56
C SER A 80 -11.31 -5.94 5.96
N GLU A 81 -12.30 -6.39 6.74
CA GLU A 81 -12.53 -5.92 8.12
C GLU A 81 -11.72 -6.68 9.17
N ILE A 82 -10.95 -7.71 8.78
CA ILE A 82 -10.18 -8.54 9.70
C ILE A 82 -8.76 -8.00 9.87
N ASP A 83 -8.57 -7.11 10.85
CA ASP A 83 -7.27 -6.45 11.13
C ASP A 83 -6.13 -7.39 11.56
N SER A 84 -6.44 -8.64 11.94
CA SER A 84 -5.45 -9.61 12.41
C SER A 84 -5.05 -10.62 11.32
N ILE A 85 -3.81 -10.49 10.82
CA ILE A 85 -3.18 -11.46 9.90
C ILE A 85 -3.23 -12.89 10.46
N GLN A 86 -3.14 -13.05 11.79
CA GLN A 86 -3.22 -14.35 12.44
C GLN A 86 -4.63 -14.95 12.38
N LEU A 87 -5.66 -14.11 12.54
CA LEU A 87 -7.06 -14.54 12.42
C LEU A 87 -7.37 -14.97 10.97
N VAL A 88 -6.94 -14.19 9.98
CA VAL A 88 -7.06 -14.55 8.55
C VAL A 88 -6.42 -15.92 8.27
N LYS A 89 -5.19 -16.15 8.76
CA LYS A 89 -4.52 -17.46 8.63
C LYS A 89 -5.31 -18.60 9.30
N CYS A 90 -5.92 -18.35 10.45
CA CYS A 90 -6.72 -19.35 11.16
C CYS A 90 -8.03 -19.67 10.42
N ILE A 91 -8.71 -18.64 9.89
CA ILE A 91 -9.94 -18.79 9.09
C ILE A 91 -9.63 -19.57 7.80
N ASN A 92 -8.53 -19.28 7.12
CA ASN A 92 -8.13 -19.99 5.91
C ASN A 92 -7.84 -21.49 6.13
N ARG A 93 -7.48 -21.90 7.36
CA ARG A 93 -7.28 -23.31 7.74
C ARG A 93 -8.59 -24.04 8.05
N LEU A 94 -9.71 -23.33 8.20
CA LEU A 94 -11.01 -23.96 8.38
C LEU A 94 -11.47 -24.62 7.08
N LYS A 95 -12.23 -25.71 7.22
CA LYS A 95 -12.91 -26.35 6.09
C LYS A 95 -13.94 -25.38 5.50
N GLU A 96 -14.25 -25.52 4.22
CA GLU A 96 -15.21 -24.64 3.53
C GLU A 96 -16.58 -24.59 4.24
N ARG A 97 -17.09 -25.75 4.68
CA ARG A 97 -18.34 -25.82 5.47
C ARG A 97 -18.23 -25.04 6.79
N GLU A 98 -17.10 -25.15 7.48
CA GLU A 98 -16.85 -24.42 8.74
C GLU A 98 -16.83 -22.90 8.49
N ARG A 99 -16.17 -22.45 7.43
CA ARG A 99 -16.15 -21.02 7.03
C ARG A 99 -17.55 -20.50 6.72
N ARG A 100 -18.34 -21.25 5.96
CA ARG A 100 -19.72 -20.85 5.62
C ARG A 100 -20.62 -20.72 6.86
N ILE A 101 -20.51 -21.64 7.82
CA ILE A 101 -21.26 -21.56 9.08
C ILE A 101 -20.84 -20.32 9.87
N LEU A 102 -19.53 -20.09 10.02
CA LEU A 102 -19.00 -18.92 10.73
C LEU A 102 -19.50 -17.62 10.11
N PHE A 103 -19.33 -17.44 8.80
CA PHE A 103 -19.73 -16.20 8.13
C PHE A 103 -21.24 -16.00 8.11
N SER A 104 -22.03 -17.06 7.94
CA SER A 104 -23.49 -16.97 8.04
C SER A 104 -23.94 -16.46 9.41
N ARG A 105 -23.28 -16.88 10.50
CA ARG A 105 -23.63 -16.44 11.85
C ARG A 105 -23.17 -15.02 12.17
N VAL A 106 -21.96 -14.65 11.72
CA VAL A 106 -21.30 -13.39 12.08
C VAL A 106 -21.78 -12.24 11.21
N PHE A 107 -21.89 -12.45 9.89
CA PHE A 107 -22.23 -11.39 8.93
C PHE A 107 -23.68 -11.47 8.47
N GLY A 108 -24.24 -12.68 8.38
CA GLY A 108 -25.65 -12.86 8.06
C GLY A 108 -26.59 -12.76 9.26
N GLU A 109 -26.04 -12.67 10.48
CA GLU A 109 -26.78 -12.65 11.75
C GLU A 109 -27.76 -13.83 11.98
N LEU A 110 -27.64 -14.92 11.19
CA LEU A 110 -28.55 -16.05 11.25
C LEU A 110 -28.63 -16.65 12.66
N ASP A 111 -29.83 -17.01 13.11
CA ASP A 111 -29.99 -17.77 14.35
C ASP A 111 -29.63 -19.26 14.15
N PHE A 112 -29.63 -20.05 15.24
CA PHE A 112 -29.26 -21.47 15.14
C PHE A 112 -30.30 -22.32 14.39
N THR A 113 -31.56 -21.87 14.34
CA THR A 113 -32.62 -22.52 13.59
C THR A 113 -32.41 -22.30 12.09
N GLU A 114 -32.19 -21.05 11.68
CA GLU A 114 -31.91 -20.66 10.30
C GLU A 114 -30.59 -21.28 9.80
N LEU A 115 -29.57 -21.37 10.65
CA LEU A 115 -28.35 -22.12 10.34
C LEU A 115 -28.62 -23.62 10.17
N GLY A 116 -29.48 -24.18 11.02
CA GLY A 116 -29.90 -25.57 10.91
C GLY A 116 -30.53 -25.87 9.55
N GLU A 117 -31.51 -25.05 9.17
CA GLU A 117 -32.19 -25.12 7.87
C GLU A 117 -31.20 -24.95 6.70
N LYS A 118 -30.35 -23.92 6.74
CA LYS A 118 -29.39 -23.59 5.67
C LYS A 118 -28.34 -24.69 5.44
N PHE A 119 -27.95 -25.40 6.48
CA PHE A 119 -26.86 -26.39 6.42
C PHE A 119 -27.31 -27.84 6.65
N GLY A 120 -28.63 -28.08 6.64
CA GLY A 120 -29.24 -29.41 6.76
C GLY A 120 -28.90 -30.11 8.08
N MET A 121 -29.02 -29.41 9.19
CA MET A 121 -28.73 -29.94 10.53
C MET A 121 -29.74 -29.46 11.56
N GLU A 122 -29.84 -30.17 12.69
CA GLU A 122 -30.69 -29.73 13.80
C GLU A 122 -30.15 -28.42 14.41
N PRO A 123 -31.01 -27.54 14.97
CA PRO A 123 -30.57 -26.28 15.56
C PRO A 123 -29.47 -26.48 16.63
N LYS A 124 -29.58 -27.56 17.42
CA LYS A 124 -28.58 -27.88 18.42
C LYS A 124 -27.23 -28.30 17.81
N GLN A 125 -27.26 -28.97 16.66
CA GLN A 125 -26.05 -29.32 15.92
C GLN A 125 -25.40 -28.07 15.31
N ALA A 126 -26.19 -27.11 14.82
CA ALA A 126 -25.69 -25.83 14.32
C ALA A 126 -25.01 -25.02 15.42
N GLU A 127 -25.61 -24.96 16.61
CA GLU A 127 -25.01 -24.36 17.80
C GLU A 127 -23.66 -25.01 18.15
N MET A 128 -23.63 -26.35 18.25
CA MET A 128 -22.40 -27.08 18.57
C MET A 128 -21.31 -26.89 17.50
N ALA A 129 -21.70 -26.90 16.22
CA ALA A 129 -20.77 -26.68 15.11
C ALA A 129 -20.18 -25.26 15.17
N TYR A 130 -21.01 -24.24 15.39
CA TYR A 130 -20.56 -22.86 15.51
C TYR A 130 -19.55 -22.68 16.66
N TYR A 131 -19.88 -23.15 17.86
CA TYR A 131 -18.96 -23.01 19.00
C TYR A 131 -17.70 -23.87 18.85
N TYR A 132 -17.77 -25.01 18.17
CA TYR A 132 -16.58 -25.79 17.82
C TYR A 132 -15.64 -24.98 16.91
N ILE A 133 -16.18 -24.29 15.90
CA ILE A 133 -15.40 -23.43 15.00
C ILE A 133 -14.75 -22.28 15.77
N ILE A 134 -15.50 -21.59 16.63
CA ILE A 134 -14.96 -20.53 17.49
C ILE A 134 -13.83 -21.06 18.39
N ARG A 135 -14.00 -22.23 19.01
CA ARG A 135 -12.96 -22.87 19.83
C ARG A 135 -11.72 -23.21 19.00
N LYS A 136 -11.89 -23.67 17.77
CA LYS A 136 -10.81 -23.99 16.84
C LYS A 136 -10.03 -22.73 16.44
N LEU A 137 -10.73 -21.62 16.17
CA LEU A 137 -10.11 -20.32 15.91
C LEU A 137 -9.32 -19.80 17.11
N ARG A 138 -9.91 -19.81 18.32
CA ARG A 138 -9.23 -19.39 19.56
C ARG A 138 -7.93 -20.17 19.79
N LYS A 139 -7.98 -21.50 19.62
CA LYS A 139 -6.79 -22.35 19.72
C LYS A 139 -5.74 -22.00 18.66
N GLY A 140 -6.17 -21.71 17.43
CA GLY A 140 -5.27 -21.29 16.35
C GLY A 140 -4.59 -19.95 16.61
N MET A 141 -5.28 -19.02 17.28
CA MET A 141 -4.76 -17.71 17.67
C MET A 141 -3.87 -17.75 18.92
N GLY A 142 -3.74 -18.90 19.59
CA GLY A 142 -2.95 -19.03 20.82
C GLY A 142 -3.63 -18.46 22.07
N VAL A 143 -4.92 -18.13 22.00
CA VAL A 143 -5.70 -17.66 23.16
C VAL A 143 -5.86 -18.81 24.15
N ARG A 144 -5.32 -18.66 25.36
CA ARG A 144 -5.40 -19.66 26.42
C ARG A 144 -6.83 -19.78 26.94
N ARG A 145 -7.21 -20.97 27.42
CA ARG A 145 -8.57 -21.27 27.90
C ARG A 145 -9.01 -20.42 29.10
N ASP A 146 -8.06 -19.78 29.77
CA ASP A 146 -8.23 -19.15 31.08
C ASP A 146 -8.31 -17.62 31.00
N GLU A 147 -8.22 -17.04 29.81
CA GLU A 147 -8.39 -15.59 29.58
C GLU A 147 -9.84 -15.31 29.17
N PHE A 148 -10.81 -15.59 30.04
CA PHE A 148 -12.14 -14.94 30.11
C PHE A 148 -12.83 -15.32 31.42
#